data_AF-A0A2V6GZH8-F1
#
_entry.id   AF-A0A2V6GZH8-F1
#
_cell.length_a   1.000
_cell.length_b   1.000
_cell.length_c   1.000
_cell.angle_alpha   90.00
_cell.angle_beta   90.00
_cell.angle_gamma   90.00
#
_symmetry.space_group_name_H-M   'P 1'
#
loop_
_entity.id
_entity.type
_entity.pdbx_description
1 polymer ?
#
loop_
_entity_poly.entity_id
_entity_poly.type
_entity_poly.pdbx_seq_one_letter_code
_entity_poly.pdbx_strand_id
1 'polypeptide(L)'
;ATVDKTGRIRFNEHDRIGAAMTEAIMRRLRFSGAEIEATVEMVRQHMVFKDVPKMRVAKLKRFMARPTFDDELELHRVDCESSHRMLDNYEFLLRKREEFANEPIIPPPLLRGDDLIALGLKPGPKFGEILEAVETRQLEGTLRTREEALEWVKREHSLGRNE
;
A
#
# COMPACT_ATOMS: atom_id res chain seq x y z
N ALA A 1 5.03 28.13 2.30
CA ALA A 1 4.57 27.99 3.70
C ALA A 1 3.39 28.93 3.93
N THR A 2 2.45 28.56 4.78
CA THR A 2 1.29 29.39 5.14
C THR A 2 1.23 29.57 6.65
N VAL A 3 0.90 30.76 7.14
CA VAL A 3 0.67 31.00 8.56
C VAL A 3 -0.81 30.80 8.84
N ASP A 4 -1.15 29.93 9.81
CA ASP A 4 -2.54 29.73 10.19
C ASP A 4 -3.07 30.83 11.14
N LYS A 5 -4.35 30.78 11.48
CA LYS A 5 -5.02 31.76 12.36
C LYS A 5 -4.41 31.85 13.77
N THR A 6 -3.61 30.87 14.17
CA THR A 6 -2.90 30.82 15.47
C THR A 6 -1.46 31.31 15.38
N GLY A 7 -1.02 31.77 14.20
CA GLY A 7 0.37 32.20 13.97
C GLY A 7 1.33 31.05 13.67
N ARG A 8 0.83 29.80 13.52
CA ARG A 8 1.68 28.65 13.26
C ARG A 8 1.99 28.51 11.77
N ILE A 9 3.27 28.37 11.45
CA ILE A 9 3.73 28.11 10.08
C ILE A 9 3.41 26.65 9.71
N ARG A 10 2.79 26.47 8.55
CA ARG A 10 2.44 25.17 7.95
C ARG A 10 3.15 25.03 6.61
N PHE A 11 3.66 23.83 6.36
CA PHE A 11 4.21 23.41 5.09
C PHE A 11 3.28 22.36 4.49
N ASN A 12 2.16 22.80 3.93
CA ASN A 12 1.23 21.90 3.26
C ASN A 12 1.91 21.31 2.02
N GLU A 13 1.61 20.04 1.71
CA GLU A 13 2.15 19.33 0.54
C GLU A 13 3.68 19.20 0.50
N HIS A 14 4.35 19.37 1.64
CA HIS A 14 5.82 19.31 1.72
C HIS A 14 6.38 17.93 1.33
N ASP A 15 5.60 16.87 1.51
CA ASP A 15 5.88 15.53 1.01
C ASP A 15 6.03 15.52 -0.52
N ARG A 16 5.05 16.07 -1.24
CA ARG A 16 5.07 16.12 -2.72
C ARG A 16 6.12 17.08 -3.27
N ILE A 17 6.20 18.28 -2.69
CA ILE A 17 7.17 19.30 -3.10
C ILE A 17 8.59 18.82 -2.78
N GLY A 18 8.80 18.26 -1.59
CA GLY A 18 10.07 17.66 -1.16
C GLY A 18 10.51 16.55 -2.10
N ALA A 19 9.60 15.65 -2.48
CA ALA A 19 9.91 14.58 -3.42
C ALA A 19 10.38 15.11 -4.79
N ALA A 20 9.72 16.14 -5.33
CA ALA A 20 10.14 16.78 -6.59
C ALA A 20 11.51 17.47 -6.47
N MET A 21 11.78 18.12 -5.34
CA MET A 21 13.09 18.73 -5.06
C MET A 21 14.19 17.66 -4.96
N THR A 22 13.92 16.57 -4.25
CA THR A 22 14.82 15.42 -4.10
C THR A 22 15.19 14.84 -5.45
N GLU A 23 14.22 14.60 -6.33
CA GLU A 23 14.47 14.10 -7.68
C GLU A 23 15.42 15.01 -8.47
N ALA A 24 15.12 16.31 -8.50
CA ALA A 24 15.93 17.29 -9.23
C ALA A 24 17.37 17.37 -8.70
N ILE A 25 17.55 17.32 -7.37
CA ILE A 25 18.86 17.36 -6.73
C ILE A 25 19.66 16.09 -7.04
N MET A 26 19.06 14.91 -6.87
CA MET A 26 19.74 13.64 -7.10
C MET A 26 20.09 13.43 -8.58
N ARG A 27 19.23 13.85 -9.51
CA ARG A 27 19.55 13.87 -10.94
C ARG A 27 20.75 14.76 -11.25
N ARG A 28 20.80 15.97 -10.66
CA ARG A 28 21.95 16.88 -10.82
C ARG A 28 23.24 16.27 -10.28
N LEU A 29 23.15 15.52 -9.18
CA LEU A 29 24.28 14.81 -8.56
C LEU A 29 24.61 13.46 -9.24
N ARG A 30 23.87 13.06 -10.27
CA ARG A 30 24.10 11.85 -11.08
C ARG A 30 24.00 10.53 -10.31
N PHE A 31 23.10 10.45 -9.33
CA PHE A 31 22.72 9.16 -8.73
C PHE A 31 22.09 8.22 -9.77
N SER A 32 22.08 6.92 -9.48
CA SER A 32 21.42 5.95 -10.35
C SER A 32 19.90 6.15 -10.37
N GLY A 33 19.24 5.70 -11.45
CA GLY A 33 17.78 5.79 -11.57
C GLY A 33 17.05 5.08 -10.42
N ALA A 34 17.53 3.90 -10.04
CA ALA A 34 16.97 3.12 -8.94
C ALA A 34 17.07 3.84 -7.58
N GLU A 35 18.21 4.46 -7.27
CA GLU A 35 18.37 5.25 -6.04
C GLU A 35 17.46 6.48 -6.02
N ILE A 36 17.33 7.16 -7.16
CA ILE A 36 16.43 8.32 -7.31
C ILE A 36 14.99 7.88 -7.05
N GLU A 37 14.53 6.83 -7.73
CA GLU A 37 13.15 6.33 -7.61
C GLU A 37 12.82 5.92 -6.16
N ALA A 38 13.71 5.15 -5.52
CA ALA A 38 13.53 4.73 -4.14
C ALA A 38 13.47 5.92 -3.17
N THR A 39 14.42 6.85 -3.27
CA THR A 39 14.49 8.01 -2.36
C THR A 39 13.32 8.97 -2.56
N VAL A 40 12.91 9.20 -3.81
CA VAL A 40 11.75 10.04 -4.14
C VAL A 40 10.47 9.44 -3.58
N GLU A 41 10.28 8.13 -3.67
CA GLU A 41 9.12 7.45 -3.09
C GLU A 41 9.12 7.57 -1.56
N MET A 42 10.26 7.34 -0.90
CA MET A 42 10.38 7.52 0.56
C MET A 42 9.97 8.92 1.01
N VAL A 43 10.49 9.96 0.35
CA VAL A 43 10.13 11.36 0.66
C VAL A 43 8.66 11.65 0.35
N ARG A 44 8.11 11.08 -0.73
CA ARG A 44 6.70 11.28 -1.09
C ARG A 44 5.75 10.65 -0.06
N GLN A 45 6.13 9.53 0.53
CA GLN A 45 5.26 8.71 1.37
C GLN A 45 5.48 8.90 2.87
N HIS A 46 6.50 9.64 3.31
CA HIS A 46 6.86 9.73 4.73
C HIS A 46 5.70 10.17 5.65
N MET A 47 4.80 11.05 5.17
CA MET A 47 3.64 11.50 5.95
C MET A 47 2.52 10.46 6.06
N VAL A 48 2.54 9.38 5.27
CA VAL A 48 1.52 8.31 5.30
C VAL A 48 1.60 7.48 6.58
N PHE A 49 2.79 7.40 7.19
CA PHE A 49 3.02 6.66 8.43
C PHE A 49 2.10 7.10 9.58
N LYS A 50 1.66 8.38 9.60
CA LYS A 50 0.73 8.88 10.63
C LYS A 50 -0.65 8.19 10.63
N ASP A 51 -1.03 7.57 9.50
CA ASP A 51 -2.34 6.98 9.28
C ASP A 51 -2.30 5.44 9.27
N VAL A 52 -1.15 4.81 9.51
CA VAL A 52 -1.04 3.33 9.50
C VAL A 52 -1.98 2.62 10.47
N PRO A 53 -2.30 3.13 11.67
CA PRO A 53 -3.27 2.47 12.56
C PRO A 53 -4.71 2.48 12.01
N LYS A 54 -5.00 3.36 11.04
CA LYS A 54 -6.33 3.53 10.45
C LYS A 54 -6.49 2.76 9.13
N MET A 55 -5.41 2.12 8.63
CA MET A 55 -5.48 1.39 7.37
C MET A 55 -6.27 0.09 7.53
N ARG A 56 -7.11 -0.22 6.54
CA ARG A 56 -7.66 -1.57 6.38
C ARG A 56 -6.52 -2.57 6.20
N VAL A 57 -6.72 -3.81 6.65
CA VAL A 57 -5.69 -4.86 6.63
C VAL A 57 -5.07 -5.04 5.24
N ALA A 58 -5.88 -5.08 4.18
CA ALA A 58 -5.37 -5.17 2.82
C ALA A 58 -4.47 -4.00 2.42
N LYS A 59 -4.86 -2.77 2.77
CA LYS A 59 -4.05 -1.57 2.51
C LYS A 59 -2.75 -1.60 3.31
N LEU A 60 -2.80 -2.02 4.56
CA LEU A 60 -1.63 -2.13 5.42
C LEU A 60 -0.66 -3.19 4.91
N LYS A 61 -1.14 -4.38 4.52
CA LYS A 61 -0.32 -5.43 3.91
C LYS A 61 0.36 -4.94 2.63
N ARG A 62 -0.38 -4.29 1.72
CA ARG A 62 0.19 -3.68 0.50
C ARG A 62 1.23 -2.60 0.82
N PHE A 63 0.95 -1.75 1.81
CA PHE A 63 1.86 -0.70 2.25
C PHE A 63 3.19 -1.28 2.76
N MET A 64 3.13 -2.33 3.57
CA MET A 64 4.27 -3.05 4.14
C MET A 64 5.00 -3.95 3.14
N ALA A 65 4.37 -4.29 2.02
CA ALA A 65 4.95 -5.11 0.95
C ALA A 65 5.71 -4.30 -0.10
N ARG A 66 5.77 -2.96 0.03
CA ARG A 66 6.46 -2.11 -0.93
C ARG A 66 7.97 -2.38 -0.89
N PRO A 67 8.68 -2.32 -2.04
CA PRO A 67 10.12 -2.60 -2.09
C PRO A 67 10.96 -1.72 -1.15
N THR A 68 10.53 -0.49 -0.93
CA THR A 68 11.20 0.53 -0.09
C THR A 68 10.75 0.52 1.37
N PHE A 69 9.87 -0.41 1.78
CA PHE A 69 9.21 -0.33 3.08
C PHE A 69 10.17 -0.31 4.28
N ASP A 70 11.24 -1.10 4.25
CA ASP A 70 12.21 -1.13 5.35
C ASP A 70 12.96 0.20 5.50
N ASP A 71 13.40 0.78 4.39
CA ASP A 71 14.04 2.10 4.39
C ASP A 71 13.05 3.21 4.80
N GLU A 72 11.80 3.13 4.33
CA GLU A 72 10.73 4.05 4.73
C GLU A 72 10.43 3.97 6.24
N LEU A 73 10.44 2.76 6.81
CA LEU A 73 10.21 2.55 8.24
C LEU A 73 11.35 3.15 9.08
N GLU A 74 12.59 2.98 8.64
CA GLU A 74 13.75 3.58 9.30
C GLU A 74 13.74 5.11 9.19
N LEU A 75 13.41 5.65 8.01
CA LEU A 75 13.22 7.08 7.83
C LEU A 75 12.15 7.63 8.79
N HIS A 76 11.03 6.92 8.95
CA HIS A 76 9.98 7.31 9.89
C HIS A 76 10.47 7.31 11.34
N ARG A 77 11.28 6.32 11.75
CA ARG A 77 11.87 6.25 13.09
C ARG A 77 12.73 7.49 13.38
N VAL A 78 13.65 7.82 12.45
CA VAL A 78 14.57 8.95 12.60
C VAL A 78 13.83 10.29 12.59
N ASP A 79 12.80 10.44 11.74
CA ASP A 79 11.95 11.65 11.69
C ASP A 79 11.23 11.87 13.03
N CYS A 80 10.61 10.82 13.58
CA CYS A 80 9.98 10.88 14.90
C CYS A 80 11.00 11.23 15.99
N GLU A 81 12.15 10.56 16.06
CA GLU A 81 13.17 10.81 17.08
C GLU A 81 13.72 12.24 17.05
N SER A 82 13.84 12.81 15.85
CA SER A 82 14.37 14.15 15.64
C SER A 82 13.35 15.26 15.85
N SER A 83 12.06 14.93 15.97
CA SER A 83 10.97 15.89 16.07
C SER A 83 10.25 15.84 17.42
N HIS A 84 9.39 14.84 17.63
CA HIS A 84 8.50 14.73 18.79
C HIS A 84 8.69 13.46 19.63
N ARG A 85 9.57 12.55 19.18
CA ARG A 85 9.95 11.27 19.83
C ARG A 85 8.79 10.30 20.11
N MET A 86 7.67 10.41 19.38
CA MET A 86 6.56 9.46 19.51
C MET A 86 6.76 8.33 18.50
N LEU A 87 6.99 7.12 19.01
CA LEU A 87 7.28 5.93 18.19
C LEU A 87 6.09 4.98 18.06
N ASP A 88 4.88 5.38 18.49
CA ASP A 88 3.71 4.51 18.53
C ASP A 88 3.40 3.83 17.17
N ASN A 89 3.54 4.58 16.08
CA ASN A 89 3.31 4.06 14.72
C ASN A 89 4.45 3.15 14.24
N TYR A 90 5.69 3.45 14.61
CA TYR A 90 6.84 2.59 14.34
C TYR A 90 6.68 1.24 15.07
N GLU A 91 6.39 1.27 16.38
CA GLU A 91 6.14 0.08 17.19
C GLU A 91 4.91 -0.69 16.71
N PHE A 92 3.85 0.00 16.28
CA PHE A 92 2.68 -0.64 15.66
C PHE A 92 3.06 -1.45 14.42
N LEU A 93 3.90 -0.90 13.54
CA LEU A 93 4.35 -1.59 12.34
C LEU A 93 5.26 -2.78 12.66
N LEU A 94 6.09 -2.70 13.70
CA LEU A 94 6.88 -3.84 14.17
C LEU A 94 5.97 -4.98 14.68
N ARG A 95 4.97 -4.68 15.51
CA ARG A 95 3.99 -5.68 15.95
C ARG A 95 3.24 -6.31 14.77
N LYS A 96 2.87 -5.50 13.77
CA LYS A 96 2.22 -6.00 12.55
C LYS A 96 3.13 -6.87 11.69
N ARG A 97 4.43 -6.59 11.67
CA ARG A 97 5.43 -7.43 10.99
C ARG A 97 5.49 -8.81 11.63
N GLU A 98 5.47 -8.89 12.96
CA GLU A 98 5.41 -10.15 13.69
C GLU A 98 4.07 -10.89 13.45
N GLU A 99 2.94 -10.17 13.52
CA GLU A 99 1.60 -10.72 13.27
C GLU A 99 1.49 -11.36 11.88
N PHE A 100 2.12 -10.76 10.87
CA PHE A 100 2.08 -11.23 9.49
C PHE A 100 3.23 -12.18 9.13
N ALA A 101 4.16 -12.50 10.03
CA ALA A 101 5.38 -13.24 9.71
C ALA A 101 5.14 -14.70 9.28
N ASN A 102 4.01 -15.31 9.67
CA ASN A 102 3.72 -16.73 9.39
C ASN A 102 3.29 -16.99 7.94
N GLU A 103 2.95 -15.95 7.18
CA GLU A 103 2.50 -16.05 5.80
C GLU A 103 3.21 -14.98 4.96
N PRO A 104 3.40 -15.18 3.64
CA PRO A 104 3.82 -14.09 2.77
C PRO A 104 2.87 -12.92 2.91
N ILE A 105 3.41 -11.71 3.10
CA ILE A 105 2.60 -10.51 3.34
C ILE A 105 1.59 -10.24 2.21
N ILE A 106 2.00 -10.56 0.97
CA ILE A 106 1.13 -10.74 -0.18
C ILE A 106 1.19 -12.22 -0.58
N PRO A 107 0.16 -13.02 -0.24
CA PRO A 107 0.10 -14.43 -0.64
C PRO A 107 -0.16 -14.56 -2.15
N PRO A 108 0.12 -15.74 -2.75
CA PRO A 108 -0.26 -16.02 -4.13
C PRO A 108 -1.75 -15.79 -4.37
N PRO A 109 -2.16 -15.21 -5.50
CA PRO A 109 -3.56 -14.87 -5.75
C PRO A 109 -4.43 -16.13 -5.80
N LEU A 110 -5.61 -16.08 -5.16
CA LEU A 110 -6.56 -17.20 -5.18
C LEU A 110 -7.10 -17.50 -6.59
N LEU A 111 -7.20 -16.46 -7.44
CA LEU A 111 -7.70 -16.55 -8.82
C LEU A 111 -6.77 -15.82 -9.80
N ARG A 112 -6.77 -16.30 -11.03
CA ARG A 112 -6.14 -15.71 -12.21
C ARG A 112 -7.19 -15.43 -13.29
N GLY A 113 -6.78 -14.71 -14.34
CA GLY A 113 -7.66 -14.41 -15.47
C GLY A 113 -8.28 -15.67 -16.10
N ASP A 114 -7.51 -16.75 -16.19
CA ASP A 114 -7.99 -18.03 -16.74
C ASP A 114 -9.15 -18.63 -15.94
N ASP A 115 -9.18 -18.41 -14.62
CA ASP A 115 -10.30 -18.83 -13.78
C ASP A 115 -11.58 -18.07 -14.13
N LEU A 116 -11.48 -16.77 -14.42
CA LEU A 116 -12.61 -15.95 -14.85
C LEU A 116 -13.12 -16.37 -16.23
N ILE A 117 -12.21 -16.74 -17.15
CA ILE A 117 -12.57 -17.31 -18.46
C ILE A 117 -13.31 -18.63 -18.28
N ALA A 118 -12.82 -19.51 -17.40
CA ALA A 118 -13.46 -20.78 -17.10
C ALA A 118 -14.86 -20.61 -16.47
N LEU A 119 -15.11 -19.49 -15.80
CA LEU A 119 -16.45 -19.08 -15.33
C LEU A 119 -17.36 -18.51 -16.43
N GLY A 120 -16.89 -18.41 -17.68
CA GLY A 120 -17.64 -17.88 -18.81
C GLY A 120 -17.57 -16.36 -18.97
N LEU A 121 -16.72 -15.66 -18.21
CA LEU A 121 -16.51 -14.23 -18.37
C LEU A 121 -15.63 -13.94 -19.59
N LYS A 122 -15.95 -12.85 -20.29
CA LYS A 122 -15.15 -12.39 -21.43
C LYS A 122 -14.02 -11.46 -20.95
N PRO A 123 -12.76 -11.68 -21.40
CA PRO A 123 -11.64 -10.81 -21.06
C PRO A 123 -11.90 -9.33 -21.36
N GLY A 124 -11.47 -8.45 -20.45
CA GLY A 124 -11.59 -7.00 -20.58
C GLY A 124 -11.18 -6.26 -19.31
N PRO A 125 -11.29 -4.91 -19.26
CA PRO A 125 -10.84 -4.10 -18.13
C PRO A 125 -11.43 -4.54 -16.77
N LYS A 126 -12.67 -5.04 -16.78
CA LYS A 126 -13.34 -5.59 -15.59
C LYS A 126 -12.62 -6.76 -14.94
N PHE A 127 -11.77 -7.51 -15.66
CA PHE A 127 -11.00 -8.59 -15.04
C PHE A 127 -10.05 -8.06 -13.97
N GLY A 128 -9.40 -6.92 -14.21
CA GLY A 128 -8.53 -6.29 -13.23
C GLY A 128 -9.29 -5.94 -11.96
N GLU A 129 -10.46 -5.30 -12.11
CA GLU A 129 -11.34 -4.93 -11.00
C GLU A 129 -11.78 -6.15 -10.17
N ILE A 130 -12.15 -7.26 -10.84
CA ILE A 130 -12.57 -8.50 -10.17
C ILE A 130 -11.41 -9.13 -9.42
N LEU A 131 -10.25 -9.28 -10.07
CA LEU A 131 -9.07 -9.90 -9.47
C LEU A 131 -8.55 -9.06 -8.30
N GLU A 132 -8.55 -7.73 -8.40
CA GLU A 132 -8.21 -6.83 -7.30
C GLU A 132 -9.20 -6.93 -6.14
N ALA A 133 -10.49 -7.09 -6.42
CA ALA A 133 -11.52 -7.28 -5.40
C ALA A 133 -11.39 -8.63 -4.67
N VAL A 134 -10.96 -9.68 -5.37
CA VAL A 134 -10.62 -11.00 -4.80
C VAL A 134 -9.35 -10.89 -3.95
N GLU A 135 -8.28 -10.30 -4.48
CA GLU A 135 -7.02 -10.10 -3.75
C GLU A 135 -7.25 -9.28 -2.47
N THR A 136 -8.04 -8.21 -2.54
CA THR A 136 -8.37 -7.39 -1.38
C THR A 136 -9.06 -8.23 -0.29
N ARG A 137 -10.03 -9.07 -0.67
CA ARG A 137 -10.74 -9.96 0.25
C ARG A 137 -9.86 -11.07 0.80
N GLN A 138 -8.93 -11.57 -0.01
CA GLN A 138 -7.90 -12.52 0.40
C GLN A 138 -6.99 -11.90 1.47
N LEU A 139 -6.48 -10.69 1.23
CA LEU A 139 -5.63 -9.99 2.18
C LEU A 139 -6.36 -9.67 3.49
N GLU A 140 -7.67 -9.42 3.43
CA GLU A 140 -8.55 -9.25 4.60
C GLU A 140 -8.95 -10.57 5.28
N GLY A 141 -8.60 -11.74 4.72
CA GLY A 141 -8.91 -13.05 5.27
C GLY A 141 -10.38 -13.48 5.14
N THR A 142 -11.16 -12.74 4.34
CA THR A 142 -12.58 -13.01 4.05
C THR A 142 -12.78 -14.03 2.92
N LEU A 143 -11.75 -14.24 2.10
CA LEU A 143 -11.63 -15.36 1.17
C LEU A 143 -10.31 -16.06 1.46
N ARG A 144 -10.35 -17.38 1.64
CA ARG A 144 -9.19 -18.20 2.04
C ARG A 144 -8.85 -19.26 1.02
N THR A 145 -9.81 -19.67 0.21
CA THR A 145 -9.64 -20.74 -0.78
C THR A 145 -10.04 -20.28 -2.18
N ARG A 146 -9.53 -21.00 -3.18
CA ARG A 146 -9.90 -20.77 -4.57
C ARG A 146 -11.40 -20.97 -4.77
N GLU A 147 -11.98 -21.97 -4.12
CA GLU A 147 -13.40 -22.33 -4.20
C GLU A 147 -14.29 -21.20 -3.66
N GLU A 148 -13.95 -20.65 -2.49
CA GLU A 148 -14.65 -19.50 -1.91
C GLU A 148 -14.58 -18.28 -2.84
N ALA A 149 -13.41 -18.03 -3.45
CA ALA A 149 -13.24 -16.92 -4.38
C ALA A 149 -14.08 -17.11 -5.65
N LEU A 150 -14.13 -18.31 -6.22
CA LEU A 150 -14.97 -18.62 -7.39
C LEU A 150 -16.45 -18.43 -7.08
N GLU A 151 -16.92 -18.89 -5.92
CA GLU A 151 -18.31 -18.72 -5.49
C GLU A 151 -18.66 -17.23 -5.31
N TRP A 152 -17.76 -16.48 -4.69
CA TRP A 152 -17.90 -15.03 -4.53
C TRP A 152 -18.04 -14.34 -5.89
N VAL A 153 -17.16 -14.64 -6.86
CA VAL A 153 -17.23 -14.06 -8.22
C VAL A 153 -18.56 -14.40 -8.89
N LYS A 154 -19.01 -15.66 -8.82
CA LYS A 154 -20.29 -16.09 -9.42
C LYS A 154 -21.48 -15.30 -8.86
N ARG A 155 -21.50 -15.08 -7.55
CA ARG A 155 -22.58 -14.35 -6.86
C ARG A 155 -22.60 -12.88 -7.23
N GLU A 156 -21.46 -12.20 -7.16
CA GLU A 156 -21.39 -10.75 -7.40
C GLU A 156 -21.55 -10.38 -8.88
N HIS A 157 -21.09 -11.22 -9.79
CA HIS A 157 -21.18 -10.98 -11.23
C HIS A 157 -22.35 -11.69 -11.92
N SER A 158 -23.31 -12.18 -11.12
CA SER A 158 -24.58 -12.76 -11.59
C SER A 158 -24.42 -13.83 -12.68
N LEU A 159 -23.40 -14.69 -12.58
CA LEU A 159 -23.17 -15.80 -13.52
C LEU A 159 -24.11 -17.00 -13.27
N GLY A 160 -25.32 -16.73 -12.77
CA GLY A 160 -26.28 -17.75 -12.34
C GLY A 160 -27.71 -17.25 -12.13
N ARG A 161 -28.10 -16.11 -12.70
CA ARG A 161 -29.52 -15.73 -12.84
C ARG A 161 -29.87 -15.56 -14.32
N ASN A 162 -29.93 -16.68 -15.02
CA ASN A 162 -30.92 -16.83 -16.07
C ASN A 162 -32.04 -17.65 -15.44
N GLU A 163 -33.23 -17.07 -15.39
CA GLU A 163 -34.47 -17.73 -15.00
C GLU A 163 -34.68 -19.05 -15.79
#